data_AF-A0A822D0S5-F1
#
_entry.id   AF-A0A822D0S5-F1
#
_cell.length_a   1.000
_cell.length_b   1.000
_cell.length_c   1.000
_cell.angle_alpha   90.00
_cell.angle_beta   90.00
_cell.angle_gamma   90.00
#
_symmetry.space_group_name_H-M   'P 1'
#
loop_
_entity.id
_entity.type
_entity.pdbx_description
1 polymer ?
#
loop_
_entity_poly.entity_id
_entity_poly.type
_entity_poly.pdbx_seq_one_letter_code
_entity_poly.pdbx_strand_id
1 'polypeptide(L)'
;MQELQTEFDKLDLNGADKPRQTRFLRSQQNVKQKQEQVIASGGAAASVVCDEGEAEAQEELDPHEMLEAANVLDRLPKEFFEKIESKQWKDRKEVLDELLSLLTQNPKLASDADYFELIKALSKIISKDSNIPVVLITAKCMTALAKGLRKAFKNYAINVLEVCLDRFREKKPNVIEALRETCEASYPG
;
A
#
# COMPACT_ATOMS: atom_id res chain seq x y z
N MET A 1 11.56 -4.37 -54.35
CA MET A 1 10.30 -3.81 -53.79
C MET A 1 9.08 -4.63 -54.19
N GLN A 2 8.94 -5.07 -55.46
CA GLN A 2 7.80 -5.92 -55.86
C GLN A 2 7.83 -7.36 -55.31
N GLU A 3 9.01 -7.98 -55.19
CA GLU A 3 9.12 -9.37 -54.68
C GLU A 3 8.72 -9.52 -53.20
N LEU A 4 8.91 -8.47 -52.38
CA LEU A 4 8.49 -8.45 -50.97
C LEU A 4 6.97 -8.33 -50.81
N GLN A 5 6.30 -7.67 -51.76
CA GLN A 5 4.84 -7.50 -51.74
C GLN A 5 4.14 -8.83 -52.09
N THR A 6 4.67 -9.56 -53.08
CA THR A 6 4.15 -10.88 -53.47
C THR A 6 4.39 -11.98 -52.43
N GLU A 7 5.46 -11.87 -51.64
CA GLU A 7 5.68 -12.76 -50.49
C GLU A 7 4.67 -12.48 -49.37
N PHE A 8 4.32 -11.21 -49.12
CA PHE A 8 3.37 -10.82 -48.08
C PHE A 8 1.91 -11.17 -48.43
N ASP A 9 1.53 -11.04 -49.71
CA ASP A 9 0.18 -11.39 -50.20
C ASP A 9 -0.08 -12.91 -50.24
N LYS A 10 0.96 -13.73 -50.24
CA LYS A 10 0.84 -15.20 -50.13
C LYS A 10 0.56 -15.70 -48.71
N LEU A 11 0.83 -14.87 -47.70
CA LEU A 11 0.47 -15.18 -46.32
C LEU A 11 -1.00 -14.83 -46.12
N ASP A 12 -1.85 -15.84 -46.09
CA ASP A 12 -3.28 -15.66 -45.83
C ASP A 12 -3.49 -15.13 -44.40
N LEU A 13 -3.59 -13.81 -44.25
CA LEU A 13 -3.85 -13.13 -42.99
C LEU A 13 -5.28 -13.36 -42.47
N ASN A 14 -6.11 -14.18 -43.12
CA ASN A 14 -7.47 -14.49 -42.67
C ASN A 14 -7.73 -15.99 -42.46
N GLY A 15 -6.72 -16.85 -42.63
CA GLY A 15 -6.80 -18.30 -42.42
C GLY A 15 -5.68 -18.86 -41.52
N ALA A 16 -5.97 -20.00 -40.89
CA ALA A 16 -5.18 -20.97 -40.08
C ALA A 16 -3.88 -20.56 -39.33
N ASP A 17 -3.02 -19.69 -39.85
CA ASP A 17 -1.64 -19.41 -39.39
C ASP A 17 -1.46 -18.03 -38.74
N LYS A 18 -2.51 -17.47 -38.11
CA LYS A 18 -2.32 -16.36 -37.17
C LYS A 18 -1.55 -16.85 -35.94
N PRO A 19 -0.48 -16.15 -35.51
CA PRO A 19 0.29 -16.54 -34.34
C PRO A 19 -0.61 -16.59 -33.10
N ARG A 20 -0.73 -17.77 -32.49
CA ARG A 20 -1.56 -18.00 -31.29
C ARG A 20 -0.71 -17.89 -30.04
N GLN A 21 -1.22 -17.18 -29.05
CA GLN A 21 -0.57 -17.06 -27.74
C GLN A 21 -0.52 -18.42 -27.05
N THR A 22 0.68 -18.91 -26.74
CA THR A 22 0.88 -20.24 -26.13
C THR A 22 0.97 -20.19 -24.59
N ARG A 23 1.15 -19.00 -24.01
CA ARG A 23 1.33 -18.81 -22.56
C ARG A 23 0.31 -17.81 -22.00
N PHE A 24 -0.53 -18.28 -21.10
CA PHE A 24 -1.57 -17.49 -20.44
C PHE A 24 -1.19 -17.14 -19.00
N LEU A 25 -1.54 -15.93 -18.56
CA LEU A 25 -1.46 -15.52 -17.16
C LEU A 25 -2.57 -16.22 -16.34
N ARG A 26 -2.39 -16.36 -15.02
CA ARG A 26 -3.35 -17.09 -14.15
C ARG A 26 -4.77 -16.50 -14.21
N SER A 27 -4.89 -15.18 -14.40
CA SER A 27 -6.16 -14.46 -14.58
C SER A 27 -6.83 -14.70 -15.95
N GLN A 28 -6.11 -15.26 -16.93
CA GLN A 28 -6.62 -15.51 -18.29
C GLN A 28 -6.91 -16.99 -18.56
N GLN A 29 -7.07 -17.81 -17.51
CA GLN A 29 -7.35 -19.25 -17.65
C GLN A 29 -8.68 -19.55 -18.37
N ASN A 30 -9.69 -18.69 -18.20
CA ASN A 30 -10.96 -18.80 -18.92
C ASN A 30 -10.80 -18.54 -20.43
N VAL A 31 -9.88 -17.67 -20.82
CA VAL A 31 -9.54 -17.39 -22.24
C VAL A 31 -8.86 -18.62 -22.85
N LYS A 32 -7.95 -19.24 -22.09
CA LYS A 32 -7.31 -20.51 -22.49
C LYS A 32 -8.34 -21.63 -22.71
N GLN A 33 -9.26 -21.84 -21.76
CA GLN A 33 -10.31 -22.87 -21.89
C GLN A 33 -11.24 -22.64 -23.08
N LYS A 34 -11.67 -21.38 -23.30
CA LYS A 34 -12.49 -21.02 -24.46
C LYS A 34 -11.74 -21.22 -25.77
N GLN A 35 -10.46 -20.87 -25.83
CA GLN A 35 -9.64 -21.11 -27.02
C GLN A 35 -9.46 -22.61 -27.30
N GLU A 36 -9.23 -23.43 -26.26
CA GLU A 36 -9.10 -24.89 -26.40
C GLU A 36 -10.43 -25.55 -26.80
N GLN A 37 -11.58 -25.08 -26.31
CA GLN A 37 -12.91 -25.56 -26.73
C GLN A 37 -13.21 -25.25 -28.20
N VAL A 38 -12.89 -24.03 -28.67
CA VAL A 38 -13.10 -23.64 -30.08
C VAL A 38 -12.20 -24.46 -31.02
N ILE A 39 -11.02 -24.87 -30.56
CA ILE A 39 -10.12 -25.76 -31.30
C ILE A 39 -10.67 -27.19 -31.36
N ALA A 40 -11.26 -27.70 -30.27
CA ALA A 40 -11.81 -29.05 -30.20
C ALA A 40 -13.04 -29.25 -31.10
N SER A 41 -13.78 -28.18 -31.44
CA SER A 41 -14.97 -28.23 -32.30
C SER A 41 -14.69 -28.01 -33.80
N GLY A 42 -13.42 -27.94 -34.23
CA GLY A 42 -13.05 -27.84 -35.65
C GLY A 42 -13.47 -26.53 -36.34
N GLY A 43 -13.76 -25.47 -35.58
CA GLY A 43 -14.14 -24.17 -36.12
C GLY A 43 -12.93 -23.37 -36.61
N ALA A 44 -12.94 -22.98 -37.88
CA ALA A 44 -11.96 -22.04 -38.43
C ALA A 44 -11.96 -20.74 -37.63
N ALA A 45 -10.76 -20.28 -37.27
CA ALA A 45 -10.52 -19.15 -36.37
C ALA A 45 -11.02 -17.83 -36.97
N ALA A 46 -12.30 -17.52 -36.76
CA ALA A 46 -12.83 -16.17 -36.95
C ALA A 46 -12.34 -15.28 -35.80
N SER A 47 -11.57 -14.28 -36.21
CA SER A 47 -11.18 -13.07 -35.50
C SER A 47 -12.18 -12.63 -34.42
N VAL A 48 -11.77 -12.64 -33.15
CA VAL A 48 -12.43 -11.88 -32.07
C VAL A 48 -11.51 -10.72 -31.69
N VAL A 49 -11.59 -9.67 -32.49
CA VAL A 49 -11.19 -8.28 -32.20
C VAL A 49 -12.41 -7.47 -32.65
N CYS A 50 -12.98 -6.53 -31.92
CA CYS A 50 -12.67 -5.86 -30.66
C CYS A 50 -14.01 -5.62 -29.95
N ASP A 51 -13.93 -5.02 -28.76
CA ASP A 51 -14.72 -3.84 -28.37
C ASP A 51 -15.44 -3.97 -27.02
N GLU A 52 -15.41 -2.83 -26.34
CA GLU A 52 -15.72 -2.55 -24.96
C GLU A 52 -17.06 -3.13 -24.49
N GLY A 53 -17.03 -3.78 -23.33
CA GLY A 53 -18.21 -4.33 -22.70
C GLY A 53 -17.81 -4.94 -21.38
N GLU A 54 -17.56 -4.05 -20.42
CA GLU A 54 -17.66 -4.29 -18.98
C GLU A 54 -17.27 -5.72 -18.60
N ALA A 55 -15.96 -5.94 -18.46
CA ALA A 55 -15.56 -6.71 -17.31
C ALA A 55 -16.13 -5.90 -16.14
N GLU A 56 -17.29 -6.33 -15.62
CA GLU A 56 -17.47 -6.39 -14.18
C GLU A 56 -16.17 -7.04 -13.68
N ALA A 57 -15.15 -6.19 -13.47
CA ALA A 57 -14.34 -6.31 -12.31
C ALA A 57 -15.39 -6.49 -11.23
N GLN A 58 -15.59 -7.75 -10.81
CA GLN A 58 -16.01 -7.96 -9.44
C GLN A 58 -15.05 -7.06 -8.69
N GLU A 59 -15.54 -5.89 -8.28
CA GLU A 59 -14.88 -5.06 -7.32
C GLU A 59 -14.68 -6.06 -6.19
N GLU A 60 -13.47 -6.65 -6.12
CA GLU A 60 -13.00 -7.27 -4.92
C GLU A 60 -12.95 -6.10 -3.96
N LEU A 61 -14.12 -5.82 -3.36
CA LEU A 61 -14.34 -4.73 -2.44
C LEU A 61 -13.20 -4.86 -1.45
N ASP A 62 -12.26 -3.91 -1.49
CA ASP A 62 -11.09 -3.95 -0.62
C ASP A 62 -11.66 -4.05 0.80
N PRO A 63 -11.32 -5.09 1.58
CA PRO A 63 -11.83 -5.23 2.94
C PRO A 63 -11.61 -3.96 3.80
N HIS A 64 -10.62 -3.14 3.42
CA HIS A 64 -10.37 -1.83 4.01
C HIS A 64 -11.39 -0.75 3.58
N GLU A 65 -11.92 -0.80 2.36
CA GLU A 65 -12.96 0.13 1.92
C GLU A 65 -14.27 -0.05 2.68
N MET A 66 -14.56 -1.28 3.13
CA MET A 66 -15.73 -1.60 3.97
C MET A 66 -15.62 -1.12 5.42
N LEU A 67 -14.41 -0.74 5.89
CA LEU A 67 -14.23 -0.23 7.24
C LEU A 67 -14.69 1.23 7.34
N GLU A 68 -15.23 1.60 8.49
CA GLU A 68 -15.50 2.98 8.84
C GLU A 68 -14.18 3.72 9.10
N ALA A 69 -14.03 4.90 8.51
CA ALA A 69 -12.85 5.72 8.73
C ALA A 69 -12.95 6.42 10.08
N ALA A 70 -12.00 6.16 10.98
CA ALA A 70 -12.01 6.73 12.32
C ALA A 70 -11.19 8.03 12.38
N ASN A 71 -11.78 9.10 12.89
CA ASN A 71 -11.03 10.26 13.35
C ASN A 71 -10.48 9.99 14.75
N VAL A 72 -9.23 9.50 14.82
CA VAL A 72 -8.56 9.20 16.09
C VAL A 72 -8.16 10.47 16.87
N LEU A 73 -8.09 11.64 16.23
CA LEU A 73 -7.71 12.88 16.90
C LEU A 73 -8.77 13.32 17.93
N ASP A 74 -10.05 13.13 17.62
CA ASP A 74 -11.17 13.42 18.53
C ASP A 74 -11.23 12.48 19.74
N ARG A 75 -10.50 11.36 19.67
CA ARG A 75 -10.43 10.34 20.72
C ARG A 75 -9.18 10.48 21.59
N LEU A 76 -8.31 11.45 21.31
CA LEU A 76 -7.13 11.70 22.11
C LEU A 76 -7.50 12.33 23.45
N PRO A 77 -6.85 11.92 24.56
CA PRO A 77 -6.96 12.63 25.83
C PRO A 77 -6.56 14.10 25.68
N LYS A 78 -7.20 15.00 26.43
CA LYS A 78 -6.88 16.45 26.37
C LYS A 78 -5.44 16.72 26.76
N GLU A 79 -4.90 15.92 27.67
CA GLU A 79 -3.54 16.01 28.19
C GLU A 79 -2.52 15.31 27.29
N PHE A 80 -2.92 14.78 26.12
CA PHE A 80 -2.04 13.99 25.24
C PHE A 80 -0.73 14.75 24.90
N PHE A 81 -0.88 15.97 24.37
CA PHE A 81 0.27 16.79 23.95
C PHE A 81 1.09 17.33 25.13
N GLU A 82 0.51 17.38 26.33
CA GLU A 82 1.26 17.71 27.55
C GLU A 82 2.09 16.50 28.01
N LYS A 83 1.45 15.33 28.14
CA LYS A 83 2.10 14.10 28.62
C LYS A 83 3.22 13.63 27.71
N ILE A 84 3.05 13.78 26.39
CA ILE A 84 4.07 13.38 25.41
C ILE A 84 5.34 14.24 25.51
N GLU A 85 5.25 15.44 26.09
CA GLU A 85 6.40 16.32 26.37
C GLU A 85 6.88 16.24 27.83
N SER A 86 6.29 15.37 28.66
CA SER A 86 6.69 15.18 30.05
C SER A 86 8.17 14.84 30.17
N LYS A 87 8.82 15.37 31.21
CA LYS A 87 10.20 15.01 31.56
C LYS A 87 10.30 13.55 32.01
N GLN A 88 9.22 12.96 32.54
CA GLN A 88 9.19 11.57 32.93
C GLN A 88 8.92 10.69 31.71
N TRP A 89 9.89 9.86 31.34
CA TRP A 89 9.78 8.99 30.17
C TRP A 89 8.64 7.97 30.29
N LYS A 90 8.23 7.62 31.52
CA LYS A 90 7.12 6.71 31.78
C LYS A 90 5.79 7.33 31.37
N ASP A 91 5.56 8.60 31.69
CA ASP A 91 4.37 9.34 31.26
C ASP A 91 4.29 9.41 29.73
N ARG A 92 5.42 9.68 29.07
CA ARG A 92 5.51 9.65 27.59
C ARG A 92 5.19 8.27 27.04
N LYS A 93 5.71 7.21 27.65
CA LYS A 93 5.45 5.84 27.21
C LYS A 93 3.98 5.47 27.37
N GLU A 94 3.38 5.79 28.52
CA GLU A 94 1.97 5.48 28.82
C GLU A 94 1.04 6.09 27.76
N VAL A 95 1.19 7.39 27.47
CA VAL A 95 0.34 8.06 26.48
C VAL A 95 0.57 7.52 25.05
N LEU A 96 1.78 7.08 24.73
CA LEU A 96 2.10 6.45 23.45
C LEU A 96 1.56 5.01 23.35
N ASP A 97 1.52 4.26 24.45
CA ASP A 97 0.90 2.93 24.48
C ASP A 97 -0.63 3.06 24.26
N GLU A 98 -1.27 4.05 24.88
CA GLU A 98 -2.68 4.38 24.66
C GLU A 98 -2.94 4.77 23.21
N LEU A 99 -2.09 5.63 22.62
CA LEU A 99 -2.19 5.99 21.21
C LEU A 99 -2.04 4.76 20.30
N LEU A 100 -1.06 3.89 20.56
CA LEU A 100 -0.88 2.68 19.75
C LEU A 100 -2.11 1.77 19.83
N SER A 101 -2.68 1.61 21.02
CA SER A 101 -3.90 0.84 21.23
C SER A 101 -5.06 1.41 20.40
N LEU A 102 -5.24 2.74 20.45
CA LEU A 102 -6.26 3.45 19.67
C LEU A 102 -6.06 3.25 18.16
N LEU A 103 -4.84 3.38 17.66
CA LEU A 103 -4.52 3.20 16.23
C LEU A 103 -4.71 1.75 15.77
N THR A 104 -4.38 0.77 16.62
CA THR A 104 -4.52 -0.65 16.29
C THR A 104 -5.99 -1.08 16.25
N GLN A 105 -6.84 -0.50 17.10
CA GLN A 105 -8.29 -0.72 17.08
C GLN A 105 -8.98 -0.05 15.88
N ASN A 106 -8.33 0.94 15.26
CA ASN A 106 -8.87 1.72 14.16
C ASN A 106 -7.94 1.65 12.94
N PRO A 107 -7.91 0.50 12.24
CA PRO A 107 -6.99 0.26 11.14
C PRO A 107 -7.21 1.15 9.91
N LYS A 108 -8.37 1.84 9.81
CA LYS A 108 -8.65 2.85 8.78
C LYS A 108 -8.84 4.22 9.44
N LEU A 109 -8.07 5.20 9.00
CA LEU A 109 -8.08 6.55 9.53
C LEU A 109 -8.77 7.52 8.58
N ALA A 110 -9.45 8.51 9.14
CA ALA A 110 -10.11 9.58 8.40
C ALA A 110 -9.08 10.43 7.65
N SER A 111 -9.07 10.42 6.31
CA SER A 111 -8.03 11.12 5.53
C SER A 111 -8.18 12.64 5.49
N ASP A 112 -9.32 13.16 5.92
CA ASP A 112 -9.70 14.58 6.00
C ASP A 112 -9.28 15.25 7.31
N ALA A 113 -8.89 14.48 8.32
CA ALA A 113 -8.41 15.01 9.59
C ALA A 113 -6.95 15.54 9.49
N ASP A 114 -6.62 16.55 10.31
CA ASP A 114 -5.29 17.19 10.31
C ASP A 114 -4.32 16.49 11.29
N TYR A 115 -3.54 15.55 10.75
CA TYR A 115 -2.54 14.79 11.51
C TYR A 115 -1.20 15.52 11.68
N PHE A 116 -1.04 16.73 11.14
CA PHE A 116 0.26 17.39 11.06
C PHE A 116 0.94 17.53 12.44
N GLU A 117 0.22 18.03 13.44
CA GLU A 117 0.80 18.24 14.78
C GLU A 117 1.11 16.92 15.50
N LEU A 118 0.27 15.89 15.31
CA LEU A 118 0.53 14.56 15.86
C LEU A 118 1.81 13.95 15.25
N ILE A 119 1.92 13.95 13.91
CA ILE A 119 3.08 13.39 13.20
C ILE A 119 4.35 14.15 13.58
N LYS A 120 4.28 15.49 13.68
CA LYS A 120 5.40 16.33 14.12
C LYS A 120 5.84 16.00 15.54
N ALA A 121 4.91 15.80 16.47
CA ALA A 121 5.23 15.40 17.85
C ALA A 121 5.92 14.03 17.90
N LEU A 122 5.41 13.04 17.16
CA LEU A 122 6.03 11.71 17.06
C LEU A 122 7.42 11.77 16.41
N SER A 123 7.57 12.53 15.32
CA SER A 123 8.87 12.75 14.66
C SER A 123 9.91 13.37 15.61
N LYS A 124 9.51 14.31 16.46
CA LYS A 124 10.39 14.91 17.48
C LYS A 124 10.90 13.87 18.48
N ILE A 125 10.06 12.94 18.92
CA ILE A 125 10.45 11.86 19.85
C ILE A 125 11.39 10.87 19.16
N ILE A 126 11.07 10.41 17.94
CA ILE A 126 11.94 9.51 17.19
C ILE A 126 13.32 10.14 16.99
N SER A 127 13.39 11.44 16.68
CA SER A 127 14.66 12.14 16.48
C SER A 127 15.43 12.36 17.79
N LYS A 128 14.77 12.81 18.87
CA LYS A 128 15.46 13.40 20.04
C LYS A 128 15.35 12.63 21.35
N ASP A 129 14.43 11.69 21.50
CA ASP A 129 14.26 11.00 22.78
C ASP A 129 15.38 9.99 22.99
N SER A 130 16.02 10.03 24.17
CA SER A 130 17.11 9.13 24.55
C SER A 130 16.61 7.78 25.07
N ASN A 131 15.34 7.67 25.45
CA ASN A 131 14.77 6.46 26.03
C ASN A 131 14.28 5.52 24.92
N ILE A 132 15.03 4.44 24.71
CA ILE A 132 14.75 3.45 23.66
C ILE A 132 13.33 2.87 23.71
N PRO A 133 12.75 2.51 24.89
CA PRO A 133 11.37 2.02 24.93
C PRO A 133 10.35 3.04 24.41
N VAL A 134 10.57 4.33 24.65
CA VAL A 134 9.71 5.43 24.16
C VAL A 134 9.83 5.56 22.64
N VAL A 135 11.06 5.51 22.11
CA VAL A 135 11.31 5.57 20.66
C VAL A 135 10.66 4.38 19.94
N LEU A 136 10.75 3.18 20.51
CA LEU A 136 10.13 1.98 19.94
C LEU A 136 8.61 2.08 19.83
N ILE A 137 7.93 2.51 20.89
CA ILE A 137 6.47 2.66 20.85
C ILE A 137 6.05 3.79 19.91
N THR A 138 6.84 4.87 19.84
CA THR A 138 6.60 5.98 18.91
C THR A 138 6.72 5.53 17.46
N ALA A 139 7.76 4.77 17.12
CA ALA A 139 7.93 4.21 15.77
C ALA A 139 6.73 3.31 15.39
N LYS A 140 6.25 2.47 16.32
CA LYS A 140 5.05 1.66 16.10
C LYS A 140 3.79 2.50 15.87
N CYS A 141 3.61 3.61 16.61
CA CYS A 141 2.52 4.55 16.37
C CYS A 141 2.62 5.17 14.97
N MET A 142 3.82 5.58 14.54
CA MET A 142 4.05 6.13 13.21
C MET A 142 3.74 5.11 12.11
N THR A 143 4.18 3.86 12.27
CA THR A 143 3.84 2.75 11.36
C THR A 143 2.32 2.55 11.27
N ALA A 144 1.61 2.57 12.39
CA ALA A 144 0.16 2.39 12.41
C ALA A 144 -0.57 3.56 11.74
N LEU A 145 -0.13 4.80 11.95
CA LEU A 145 -0.64 5.98 11.24
C LEU A 145 -0.45 5.85 9.72
N ALA A 146 0.75 5.47 9.29
CA ALA A 146 1.06 5.31 7.87
C ALA A 146 0.20 4.21 7.22
N LYS A 147 0.02 3.08 7.90
CA LYS A 147 -0.86 1.99 7.46
C LYS A 147 -2.33 2.42 7.39
N GLY A 148 -2.81 3.18 8.37
CA GLY A 148 -4.22 3.59 8.43
C GLY A 148 -4.61 4.72 7.47
N LEU A 149 -3.66 5.61 7.13
CA LEU A 149 -3.85 6.69 6.17
C LEU A 149 -3.56 6.28 4.72
N ARG A 150 -2.75 5.23 4.51
CA ARG A 150 -2.34 4.71 3.18
C ARG A 150 -1.88 5.85 2.27
N LYS A 151 -2.61 6.14 1.19
CA LYS A 151 -2.26 7.17 0.20
C LYS A 151 -2.21 8.58 0.79
N ALA A 152 -3.00 8.88 1.82
CA ALA A 152 -3.00 10.19 2.47
C ALA A 152 -1.72 10.45 3.28
N PHE A 153 -0.98 9.40 3.66
CA PHE A 153 0.28 9.55 4.39
C PHE A 153 1.42 10.13 3.53
N LYS A 154 1.28 10.12 2.20
CA LYS A 154 2.31 10.61 1.26
C LYS A 154 2.75 12.05 1.54
N ASN A 155 1.86 12.89 2.07
CA ASN A 155 2.16 14.28 2.44
C ASN A 155 3.19 14.39 3.58
N TYR A 156 3.31 13.35 4.40
CA TYR A 156 4.22 13.28 5.55
C TYR A 156 5.43 12.38 5.31
N ALA A 157 5.35 11.50 4.32
CA ALA A 157 6.30 10.40 4.09
C ALA A 157 7.76 10.87 3.97
N ILE A 158 8.03 11.97 3.26
CA ILE A 158 9.39 12.50 3.09
C ILE A 158 9.98 12.90 4.45
N ASN A 159 9.24 13.67 5.25
CA ASN A 159 9.71 14.11 6.56
C ASN A 159 9.92 12.94 7.52
N VAL A 160 8.99 11.98 7.54
CA VAL A 160 9.09 10.80 8.39
C VAL A 160 10.28 9.94 7.99
N LEU A 161 10.52 9.78 6.69
CA LEU A 161 11.67 9.03 6.18
C LEU A 161 12.99 9.69 6.60
N GLU A 162 13.14 11.02 6.46
CA GLU A 162 14.32 11.74 6.93
C GLU A 162 14.59 11.51 8.42
N VAL A 163 13.55 11.59 9.25
CA VAL A 163 13.64 11.37 10.70
C VAL A 163 14.06 9.92 11.02
N CYS A 164 13.50 8.93 10.31
CA CYS A 164 13.89 7.53 10.49
C CYS A 164 15.34 7.28 10.06
N LEU A 165 15.77 7.88 8.94
CA LEU A 165 17.14 7.77 8.43
C LEU A 165 18.17 8.32 9.41
N ASP A 166 17.88 9.48 10.01
CA ASP A 166 18.72 10.06 11.06
C ASP A 166 18.80 9.15 12.30
N ARG A 167 17.72 8.42 12.60
CA ARG A 167 17.65 7.55 13.78
C ARG A 167 18.29 6.17 13.59
N PHE A 168 18.60 5.74 12.36
CA PHE A 168 19.33 4.48 12.09
C PHE A 168 20.77 4.44 12.61
N ARG A 169 21.25 5.52 13.26
CA ARG A 169 22.48 5.50 14.05
C ARG A 169 22.39 4.58 15.27
N GLU A 170 21.19 4.24 15.71
CA GLU A 170 20.95 3.24 16.76
C GLU A 170 21.28 1.83 16.27
N LYS A 171 21.96 1.02 17.10
CA LYS A 171 22.45 -0.31 16.71
C LYS A 171 21.56 -1.46 17.19
N LYS A 172 20.61 -1.16 18.08
CA LYS A 172 19.71 -2.17 18.63
C LYS A 172 18.79 -2.75 17.54
N PRO A 173 18.78 -4.07 17.32
CA PRO A 173 18.00 -4.70 16.24
C PRO A 173 16.51 -4.36 16.27
N ASN A 174 15.90 -4.35 17.45
CA ASN A 174 14.49 -4.03 17.63
C ASN A 174 14.14 -2.58 17.22
N VAL A 175 15.07 -1.63 17.39
CA VAL A 175 14.87 -0.25 16.94
C VAL A 175 14.98 -0.16 15.43
N ILE A 176 15.99 -0.81 14.86
CA ILE A 176 16.19 -0.86 13.40
C ILE A 176 14.99 -1.48 12.70
N GLU A 177 14.44 -2.56 13.26
CA GLU A 177 13.23 -3.23 12.73
C GLU A 177 12.02 -2.30 12.77
N ALA A 178 11.75 -1.66 13.92
CA ALA A 178 10.62 -0.73 14.04
C ALA A 178 10.72 0.47 13.08
N LEU A 179 11.92 1.02 12.90
CA LEU A 179 12.16 2.12 11.95
C LEU A 179 12.02 1.66 10.49
N ARG A 180 12.51 0.45 10.15
CA ARG A 180 12.33 -0.14 8.82
C ARG A 180 10.85 -0.30 8.48
N GLU A 181 10.06 -0.84 9.41
CA GLU A 181 8.61 -0.96 9.23
C GLU A 181 7.95 0.40 9.02
N THR A 182 8.41 1.44 9.73
CA THR A 182 7.90 2.81 9.55
C THR A 182 8.19 3.32 8.13
N CYS A 183 9.42 3.14 7.64
CA CYS A 183 9.81 3.54 6.28
C CYS A 183 8.99 2.79 5.21
N GLU A 184 8.79 1.48 5.38
CA GLU A 184 8.01 0.66 4.46
C GLU A 184 6.53 1.08 4.45
N ALA A 185 5.94 1.29 5.64
CA ALA A 185 4.55 1.73 5.76
C ALA A 185 4.33 3.13 5.18
N SER A 186 5.35 3.99 5.15
CA SER A 186 5.27 5.34 4.58
C SER A 186 5.06 5.34 3.07
N TYR A 187 5.45 4.27 2.38
CA TYR A 187 5.27 4.07 0.95
C TYR A 187 4.63 2.70 0.67
N PRO A 188 3.32 2.55 0.88
CA PRO A 188 2.63 1.34 0.47
C PRO A 188 2.75 1.21 -1.06
N GLY A 189 3.27 0.06 -1.50
CA GLY A 189 3.45 -0.28 -2.91
C GLY A 189 2.15 -0.38 -3.70
#